data_AF-A0A093S7I1-F1
#
_entry.id   AF-A0A093S7I1-F1
#
_cell.length_a   1.000
_cell.length_b   1.000
_cell.length_c   1.000
_cell.angle_alpha   90.00
_cell.angle_beta   90.00
_cell.angle_gamma   90.00
#
_symmetry.space_group_name_H-M   'P 1'
#
loop_
_entity.id
_entity.type
_entity.pdbx_description
1 polymer ?
#
loop_
_entity_poly.entity_id
_entity_poly.type
_entity_poly.pdbx_seq_one_letter_code
_entity_poly.pdbx_strand_id
1 'polypeptide(L)'
;MDKRTLILKSGLTVRELLRLKNNYVYVKSDDFKFNTPTKKAESFADYVFIVTRLCWEAMYLPVFMSLFFSIYAYYDSGNVIAFVKTFFIIYSISIFCVLKVEGNYYSIRMITVVKLIKFRLVVFFTS
;
A
#
# COMPACT_ATOMS: atom_id res chain seq x y z
N MET A 1 6.68 11.83 17.42
CA MET A 1 6.40 10.52 18.05
C MET A 1 7.47 9.51 17.66
N ASP A 2 7.89 8.63 18.56
CA ASP A 2 8.86 7.58 18.24
C ASP A 2 8.29 6.59 17.21
N LYS A 3 9.04 6.35 16.12
CA LYS A 3 8.64 5.49 15.00
C LYS A 3 8.37 4.05 15.47
N ARG A 4 9.10 3.59 16.49
CA ARG A 4 8.90 2.25 17.07
C ARG A 4 7.55 2.12 17.76
N THR A 5 7.14 3.14 18.51
CA THR A 5 5.83 3.17 19.18
C THR A 5 4.69 3.18 18.17
N LEU A 6 4.84 3.87 17.04
CA LEU A 6 3.84 3.86 15.96
C LEU A 6 3.73 2.47 15.31
N ILE A 7 4.85 1.79 15.05
CA ILE A 7 4.83 0.44 14.50
C ILE A 7 4.14 -0.54 15.46
N LEU A 8 4.33 -0.40 16.77
CA LEU A 8 3.62 -1.23 17.76
C LEU A 8 2.10 -0.97 17.76
N LYS A 9 1.67 0.27 17.48
CA LYS A 9 0.26 0.64 17.35
C LYS A 9 -0.35 0.27 15.99
N SER A 10 0.44 -0.23 15.03
CA SER A 10 -0.02 -0.53 13.67
C SER A 10 -0.88 -1.80 13.53
N GLY A 11 -0.90 -2.67 14.54
CA GLY A 11 -1.57 -3.98 14.48
C GLY A 11 -0.84 -5.03 13.62
N LEU A 12 0.42 -4.76 13.23
CA LEU A 12 1.32 -5.76 12.66
C LEU A 12 1.67 -6.81 13.72
N THR A 13 1.55 -8.08 13.34
CA THR A 13 1.96 -9.20 14.20
C THR A 13 3.48 -9.34 14.21
N VAL A 14 4.03 -9.98 15.25
CA VAL A 14 5.47 -10.27 15.36
C VAL A 14 5.98 -11.04 14.13
N ARG A 15 5.18 -11.98 13.60
CA ARG A 15 5.53 -12.74 12.39
C ARG A 15 5.61 -11.85 11.14
N GLU A 16 4.74 -10.85 11.02
CA GLU A 16 4.78 -9.87 9.92
C GLU A 16 6.00 -8.96 10.04
N LEU A 17 6.31 -8.51 11.25
CA LEU A 17 7.51 -7.70 11.53
C LEU A 17 8.80 -8.48 11.25
N LEU A 18 8.86 -9.77 11.59
CA LEU A 18 10.00 -10.63 11.27
C LEU A 18 10.20 -10.79 9.76
N ARG A 19 9.12 -10.96 8.99
CA ARG A 19 9.22 -11.01 7.52
C ARG A 19 9.70 -9.69 6.92
N LEU A 20 9.15 -8.56 7.38
CA LEU A 20 9.62 -7.24 6.97
C LEU A 20 11.10 -7.03 7.33
N LYS A 21 11.54 -7.52 8.49
CA LYS A 21 12.95 -7.44 8.91
C LYS A 21 13.85 -8.27 8.00
N ASN A 22 13.44 -9.50 7.65
CA ASN A 22 14.21 -10.34 6.72
C ASN A 22 14.30 -9.67 5.34
N ASN A 23 13.21 -9.07 4.86
CA ASN A 23 13.20 -8.32 3.61
C ASN A 23 14.08 -7.07 3.68
N TYR A 24 14.10 -6.36 4.81
CA TYR A 24 15.01 -5.22 5.02
C TYR A 24 16.47 -5.66 4.92
N VAL A 25 16.85 -6.75 5.58
CA VAL A 25 18.21 -7.31 5.50
C VAL A 25 18.54 -7.72 4.06
N TYR A 26 17.63 -8.42 3.39
CA TYR A 26 17.80 -8.87 2.01
C TYR A 26 17.97 -7.69 1.03
N VAL A 27 17.12 -6.66 1.12
CA VAL A 27 17.21 -5.46 0.26
C VAL A 27 18.49 -4.67 0.53
N LYS A 28 19.01 -4.71 1.76
CA LYS A 28 20.26 -4.04 2.13
C LYS A 28 21.51 -4.78 1.67
N SER A 29 21.47 -6.12 1.61
CA SER A 29 22.57 -6.96 1.13
C SER A 29 22.60 -7.15 -0.38
N ASP A 30 21.46 -6.98 -1.05
CA ASP A 30 21.31 -7.24 -2.48
C ASP A 30 21.71 -6.00 -3.30
N ASP A 31 22.94 -5.99 -3.83
CA ASP A 31 23.46 -4.93 -4.69
C ASP A 31 22.70 -4.79 -6.01
N PHE A 32 21.97 -5.83 -6.45
CA PHE A 32 21.29 -5.87 -7.74
C PHE A 32 20.03 -5.01 -7.80
N LYS A 33 19.36 -4.76 -6.66
CA LYS A 33 18.22 -3.84 -6.56
C LYS A 33 18.69 -2.38 -6.56
N PHE A 34 18.97 -1.83 -7.73
CA PHE A 34 19.38 -0.42 -7.91
C PHE A 34 18.47 0.58 -7.17
N ASN A 35 19.06 1.49 -6.39
CA ASN A 35 18.52 2.79 -5.94
C ASN A 35 17.02 2.87 -5.56
N THR A 36 16.43 1.79 -5.06
CA THR A 36 15.05 1.82 -4.59
C THR A 36 14.95 2.67 -3.32
N PRO A 37 13.84 3.40 -3.10
CA PRO A 37 13.65 4.22 -1.89
C PRO A 37 13.86 3.43 -0.60
N THR A 38 13.57 2.12 -0.63
CA THR A 38 13.75 1.19 0.49
C THR A 38 15.21 0.95 0.87
N LYS A 39 16.18 1.11 -0.04
CA LYS A 39 17.63 1.06 0.28
C LYS A 39 18.12 2.29 1.04
N LYS A 40 17.43 3.43 0.92
CA LYS A 40 17.75 4.67 1.66
C LYS A 40 17.32 4.62 3.13
N ALA A 41 16.73 3.51 3.58
CA ALA A 41 16.34 3.32 4.97
C ALA A 41 17.57 3.15 5.87
N GLU A 42 17.79 4.11 6.78
CA GLU A 42 18.86 4.04 7.79
C GLU A 42 18.56 3.00 8.87
N SER A 43 17.28 2.85 9.23
CA SER A 43 16.81 1.90 10.23
C SER A 43 15.68 1.00 9.72
N PHE A 44 15.44 -0.12 10.40
CA PHE A 44 14.28 -0.99 10.11
C PHE A 44 12.95 -0.22 10.23
N ALA A 45 12.84 0.71 11.17
CA ALA A 45 11.65 1.54 11.29
C ALA A 45 11.46 2.41 10.04
N ASP A 46 12.53 3.02 9.53
CA ASP A 46 12.46 3.80 8.28
C ASP A 46 12.07 2.95 7.09
N TYR A 47 12.58 1.73 7.00
CA TYR A 47 12.19 0.78 5.97
C TYR A 47 10.68 0.50 6.02
N VAL A 48 10.13 0.22 7.20
CA VAL A 48 8.68 -0.01 7.34
C VAL A 48 7.88 1.22 6.90
N PHE A 49 8.28 2.43 7.31
CA PHE A 49 7.60 3.66 6.89
C PHE A 49 7.68 3.91 5.38
N ILE A 50 8.81 3.60 4.74
CA ILE A 50 8.99 3.71 3.29
C ILE A 50 8.13 2.68 2.55
N VAL A 51 8.11 1.43 3.00
CA VAL A 51 7.25 0.39 2.40
C VAL A 51 5.77 0.79 2.58
N THR A 52 5.38 1.25 3.77
CA THR A 52 4.05 1.79 4.03
C THR A 52 3.69 2.95 3.09
N ARG A 53 4.65 3.84 2.79
CA ARG A 53 4.47 4.93 1.83
C ARG A 53 4.21 4.41 0.43
N LEU A 54 5.04 3.49 -0.04
CA LEU A 54 4.95 2.98 -1.41
C LEU A 54 3.65 2.19 -1.61
N CYS A 55 3.25 1.36 -0.66
CA CYS A 55 1.97 0.65 -0.71
C CYS A 55 0.77 1.64 -0.71
N TRP A 56 0.90 2.80 -0.07
CA TRP A 56 -0.12 3.85 -0.13
C TRP A 56 -0.15 4.56 -1.49
N GLU A 57 1.01 4.92 -2.04
CA GLU A 57 1.12 5.56 -3.37
C GLU A 57 0.58 4.64 -4.48
N ALA A 58 0.78 3.33 -4.36
CA ALA A 58 0.21 2.34 -5.27
C ALA A 58 -1.33 2.34 -5.31
N MET A 59 -1.99 2.84 -4.26
CA MET A 59 -3.47 2.94 -4.20
C MET A 59 -4.04 4.07 -5.06
N TYR A 60 -3.22 5.04 -5.50
CA TYR A 60 -3.70 6.11 -6.37
C TYR A 60 -4.24 5.57 -7.70
N LEU A 61 -3.55 4.60 -8.29
CA LEU A 61 -3.90 4.07 -9.60
C LEU A 61 -5.29 3.39 -9.59
N PRO A 62 -5.63 2.49 -8.64
CA PRO A 62 -6.98 1.97 -8.47
C PRO A 62 -8.04 3.05 -8.30
N VAL A 63 -7.77 4.10 -7.51
CA VAL A 63 -8.74 5.17 -7.24
C VAL A 63 -8.99 6.00 -8.50
N PHE A 64 -7.93 6.51 -9.14
CA PHE A 64 -8.07 7.38 -10.31
C PHE A 64 -8.63 6.66 -11.52
N MET A 65 -8.18 5.43 -11.79
CA MET A 65 -8.75 4.61 -12.88
C MET A 65 -10.25 4.44 -12.68
N SER A 66 -10.67 4.04 -11.48
CA SER A 66 -12.08 3.85 -11.18
C SER A 66 -12.88 5.14 -11.33
N LEU A 67 -12.34 6.27 -10.89
CA LEU A 67 -12.97 7.58 -11.05
C LEU A 67 -13.16 7.95 -12.53
N PHE A 68 -12.13 7.83 -13.37
CA PHE A 68 -12.22 8.20 -14.78
C PHE A 68 -13.30 7.39 -15.51
N PHE A 69 -13.33 6.07 -15.32
CA PHE A 69 -14.36 5.23 -15.94
C PHE A 69 -15.76 5.53 -15.40
N SER A 70 -15.88 5.88 -14.13
CA SER A 70 -17.19 6.20 -13.51
C SER A 70 -17.72 7.53 -14.01
N ILE A 71 -16.86 8.54 -14.14
CA ILE A 71 -17.19 9.84 -14.73
C ILE A 71 -17.66 9.63 -16.17
N TYR A 72 -16.95 8.83 -16.95
CA TYR A 72 -17.37 8.49 -18.31
C TYR A 72 -18.76 7.83 -18.35
N ALA A 73 -18.99 6.83 -17.48
CA ALA A 73 -20.29 6.16 -17.40
C ALA A 73 -21.44 7.11 -16.99
N TYR A 74 -21.14 8.11 -16.15
CA TYR A 74 -22.11 9.16 -15.81
C TYR A 74 -22.43 10.07 -16.99
N TYR A 75 -21.41 10.52 -17.72
CA TYR A 75 -21.61 11.38 -18.89
C TYR A 75 -22.39 10.68 -20.01
N ASP A 76 -22.15 9.39 -20.22
CA ASP A 76 -22.82 8.60 -21.25
C ASP A 76 -24.30 8.32 -20.91
N SER A 77 -24.60 8.01 -19.65
CA SER A 77 -25.95 7.57 -19.24
C SER A 77 -26.79 8.65 -18.55
N GLY A 78 -26.19 9.75 -18.09
CA GLY A 78 -26.81 10.74 -17.21
C GLY A 78 -27.18 10.21 -15.81
N ASN A 79 -26.83 8.96 -15.48
CA ASN A 79 -27.34 8.26 -14.30
C ASN A 79 -26.25 8.06 -13.25
N VAL A 80 -26.49 8.59 -12.04
CA VAL A 80 -25.61 8.43 -10.87
C VAL A 80 -25.44 6.95 -10.48
N ILE A 81 -26.44 6.11 -10.73
CA ILE A 81 -26.35 4.67 -10.45
C ILE A 81 -25.29 4.01 -11.34
N ALA A 82 -25.17 4.43 -12.60
CA ALA A 82 -24.15 3.93 -13.52
C ALA A 82 -22.74 4.34 -13.07
N PHE A 83 -22.57 5.58 -12.59
CA PHE A 83 -21.34 6.05 -11.95
C PHE A 83 -20.94 5.12 -10.80
N VAL A 84 -21.85 4.94 -9.83
CA VAL A 84 -21.57 4.18 -8.60
C VAL A 84 -21.23 2.73 -8.93
N LYS A 85 -22.02 2.09 -9.81
CA LYS A 85 -21.78 0.69 -10.20
C LYS A 85 -20.43 0.52 -10.89
N THR A 86 -20.09 1.41 -11.81
CA THR A 86 -18.83 1.36 -12.55
C THR A 86 -17.64 1.56 -11.62
N PHE A 87 -17.76 2.50 -10.68
CA PHE A 87 -16.73 2.78 -9.69
C PHE A 87 -16.41 1.53 -8.87
N PHE A 88 -17.42 0.92 -8.25
CA PHE A 88 -17.20 -0.21 -7.36
C PHE A 88 -16.63 -1.43 -8.08
N ILE A 89 -17.07 -1.71 -9.31
CA ILE A 89 -16.56 -2.84 -10.10
C ILE A 89 -15.08 -2.65 -10.43
N ILE A 90 -14.74 -1.50 -11.03
CA ILE A 90 -13.37 -1.24 -11.47
C ILE A 90 -12.43 -1.08 -10.28
N TYR A 91 -12.91 -0.44 -9.20
CA TYR A 91 -12.15 -0.27 -7.98
C TYR A 91 -11.83 -1.61 -7.32
N SER A 92 -12.81 -2.51 -7.23
CA SER A 92 -12.63 -3.84 -6.61
C SER A 92 -11.63 -4.71 -7.37
N ILE A 93 -11.65 -4.66 -8.71
CA ILE A 93 -10.69 -5.40 -9.53
C ILE A 93 -9.29 -4.78 -9.40
N SER A 94 -9.20 -3.45 -9.53
CA SER A 94 -7.92 -2.74 -9.53
C SER A 94 -7.21 -2.84 -8.18
N ILE A 95 -7.95 -2.70 -7.06
CA ILE A 95 -7.38 -2.83 -5.73
C ILE A 95 -6.87 -4.26 -5.47
N PHE A 96 -7.60 -5.28 -5.94
CA PHE A 96 -7.15 -6.66 -5.80
C PHE A 96 -5.84 -6.92 -6.55
N CYS A 97 -5.74 -6.41 -7.79
CA CYS A 97 -4.52 -6.49 -8.59
C CYS A 97 -3.34 -5.80 -7.89
N VAL A 98 -3.52 -4.58 -7.42
CA VAL A 98 -2.46 -3.83 -6.72
C VAL A 98 -2.02 -4.55 -5.44
N LEU A 99 -2.96 -4.99 -4.60
CA LEU A 99 -2.63 -5.73 -3.37
C LEU A 99 -1.83 -7.01 -3.66
N LYS A 100 -2.18 -7.72 -4.74
CA LYS A 100 -1.48 -8.94 -5.15
C LYS A 100 -0.08 -8.64 -5.66
N VAL A 101 0.09 -7.61 -6.49
CA VAL A 101 1.39 -7.19 -7.02
C VAL A 101 2.30 -6.72 -5.89
N GLU A 102 1.82 -5.87 -4.99
CA GLU A 102 2.55 -5.38 -3.83
C GLU A 102 2.94 -6.52 -2.88
N GLY A 103 2.02 -7.46 -2.63
CA GLY A 103 2.31 -8.66 -1.84
C GLY A 103 3.43 -9.51 -2.43
N ASN A 104 3.42 -9.72 -3.75
CA ASN A 104 4.48 -10.44 -4.45
C ASN A 104 5.81 -9.66 -4.45
N TYR A 105 5.77 -8.35 -4.74
CA TYR A 105 6.96 -7.50 -4.82
C TYR A 105 7.72 -7.45 -3.49
N TYR A 106 6.99 -7.34 -2.38
CA TYR A 106 7.56 -7.36 -1.05
C TYR A 106 7.64 -8.76 -0.42
N SER A 107 7.24 -9.84 -1.12
CA SER A 107 7.18 -11.20 -0.55
C SER A 107 6.42 -11.26 0.79
N ILE A 108 5.38 -10.44 0.94
CA ILE A 108 4.51 -10.37 2.12
C ILE A 108 3.09 -10.79 1.76
N ARG A 109 2.31 -11.18 2.79
CA ARG A 109 0.91 -11.54 2.57
C ARG A 109 0.12 -10.29 2.18
N MET A 110 -0.85 -10.41 1.27
CA MET A 110 -1.76 -9.30 0.91
C MET A 110 -2.42 -8.67 2.13
N ILE A 111 -2.74 -9.45 3.16
CA ILE A 111 -3.28 -8.96 4.44
C ILE A 111 -2.34 -7.96 5.11
N THR A 112 -1.02 -8.22 5.05
CA THR A 112 0.00 -7.33 5.60
C THR A 112 0.07 -6.01 4.82
N VAL A 113 -0.08 -6.05 3.49
CA VAL A 113 -0.19 -4.85 2.65
C VAL A 113 -1.40 -3.99 3.06
N VAL A 114 -2.57 -4.62 3.26
CA VAL A 114 -3.78 -3.92 3.73
C VAL A 114 -3.56 -3.28 5.10
N LYS A 115 -2.88 -3.97 6.03
CA LYS A 115 -2.54 -3.40 7.34
C LYS A 115 -1.58 -2.22 7.22
N LEU A 116 -0.59 -2.27 6.32
CA LEU A 116 0.33 -1.15 6.08
C LEU A 116 -0.41 0.06 5.51
N ILE A 117 -1.35 -0.14 4.57
CA ILE A 117 -2.21 0.92 4.03
C ILE A 117 -3.06 1.54 5.16
N LYS A 118 -3.69 0.71 6.01
CA LYS A 118 -4.45 1.20 7.18
C LYS A 118 -3.56 1.93 8.18
N PHE A 119 -2.35 1.44 8.41
CA PHE A 119 -1.39 2.08 9.31
C PHE A 119 -1.04 3.50 8.84
N ARG A 120 -0.84 3.70 7.54
CA ARG A 120 -0.64 5.04 6.95
C ARG A 120 -1.82 5.96 7.23
N LEU A 121 -3.06 5.48 7.04
CA LEU A 121 -4.27 6.27 7.33
C LEU A 121 -4.31 6.71 8.79
N VAL A 122 -4.08 5.80 9.72
CA VAL A 122 -4.06 6.13 11.16
C VAL A 122 -2.98 7.17 11.47
N VAL A 123 -1.78 7.01 10.92
CA VAL A 123 -0.69 7.99 11.11
C VAL A 123 -1.07 9.36 10.54
N PHE A 124 -1.72 9.41 9.38
CA PHE A 124 -2.15 10.66 8.74
C PHE A 124 -3.24 11.37 9.55
N PHE A 125 -4.16 10.63 10.17
CA PHE A 125 -5.21 11.21 11.04
C PHE A 125 -4.75 11.53 12.47
N THR A 126 -3.59 11.03 12.90
CA THR A 126 -3.04 11.25 14.25
C THR A 126 -1.87 12.24 14.26
N SER A 127 -1.38 12.68 13.10
CA SER A 127 -0.35 13.71 12.94
C SER A 127 -0.99 15.08 12.76
#